data_AF-A0A1V3RXC3-F1
#
_entry.id   AF-A0A1V3RXC3-F1
#
_cell.length_a   1.000
_cell.length_b   1.000
_cell.length_c   1.000
_cell.angle_alpha   90.00
_cell.angle_beta   90.00
_cell.angle_gamma   90.00
#
_symmetry.space_group_name_H-M   'P 1'
#
loop_
_entity.id
_entity.type
_entity.pdbx_description
1 polymer ?
#
loop_
_entity_poly.entity_id
_entity_poly.type
_entity_poly.pdbx_seq_one_letter_code
_entity_poly.pdbx_strand_id
1 'polypeptide(L)' 'MSAAADTVNQAMGLGYTLNRHVPDMARGFEIHTSYGVLHIDAGRLADHIADLVAQSARLELMRLDTVCRMGEPS' A
#
# COMPACT_ATOMS: atom_id res chain seq x y z
N MET A 1 -20.79 -11.03 -2.71
CA MET A 1 -19.81 -10.29 -3.53
C MET A 1 -18.75 -11.28 -3.98
N SER A 2 -18.27 -11.20 -5.22
CA SER A 2 -17.36 -12.20 -5.80
C SER A 2 -15.91 -11.95 -5.35
N ALA A 3 -15.20 -12.98 -4.89
CA ALA A 3 -13.82 -12.89 -4.41
C ALA A 3 -12.84 -12.32 -5.45
N ALA A 4 -13.13 -12.49 -6.74
CA ALA A 4 -12.33 -11.89 -7.82
C ALA A 4 -12.48 -10.36 -7.87
N ALA A 5 -13.68 -9.83 -7.63
CA ALA A 5 -13.91 -8.38 -7.60
C ALA A 5 -13.21 -7.73 -6.40
N ASP A 6 -13.20 -8.41 -5.25
CA ASP A 6 -12.51 -7.93 -4.05
C ASP A 6 -10.98 -7.89 -4.26
N THR A 7 -10.42 -8.90 -4.94
CA THR A 7 -8.99 -8.97 -5.29
C THR A 7 -8.59 -7.81 -6.21
N VAL A 8 -9.41 -7.50 -7.23
CA VAL A 8 -9.16 -6.37 -8.15
C VAL A 8 -9.24 -5.03 -7.41
N ASN A 9 -10.25 -4.84 -6.55
CA ASN A 9 -10.37 -3.63 -5.74
C ASN A 9 -9.16 -3.43 -4.82
N GLN A 10 -8.66 -4.52 -4.23
CA GLN A 10 -7.47 -4.48 -3.37
C GLN A 10 -6.21 -4.11 -4.17
N ALA A 11 -6.03 -4.68 -5.37
CA ALA A 11 -4.92 -4.35 -6.26
C ALA A 11 -4.95 -2.86 -6.69
N MET A 12 -6.13 -2.34 -7.02
CA MET A 12 -6.32 -0.92 -7.32
C MET A 12 -5.94 -0.01 -6.15
N GLY A 13 -6.35 -0.38 -4.93
CA GLY A 13 -5.98 0.34 -3.71
C GLY A 13 -4.47 0.39 -3.47
N LEU A 14 -3.78 -0.73 -3.66
CA LEU A 14 -2.32 -0.79 -3.53
C LEU A 14 -1.59 0.02 -4.61
N GLY A 15 -2.08 0.01 -5.84
CA GLY A 15 -1.57 0.86 -6.91
C GLY A 15 -1.72 2.35 -6.59
N TYR A 16 -2.86 2.75 -6.02
CA TYR A 16 -3.07 4.12 -5.56
C TYR A 16 -2.12 4.51 -4.41
N THR A 17 -1.92 3.62 -3.44
CA THR A 17 -0.94 3.82 -2.36
C THR A 17 0.46 4.07 -2.89
N LEU A 18 0.92 3.26 -3.84
CA LEU A 18 2.25 3.39 -4.45
C LEU A 18 2.41 4.70 -5.24
N ASN A 19 1.38 5.13 -5.95
CA ASN A 19 1.47 6.28 -6.85
C ASN A 19 1.20 7.62 -6.16
N ARG A 20 0.45 7.64 -5.05
CA ARG A 20 0.04 8.88 -4.39
C ARG A 20 0.51 8.99 -2.95
N HIS A 21 0.21 7.99 -2.12
CA HIS A 21 0.50 8.08 -0.68
C HIS A 21 1.99 7.99 -0.37
N VAL A 22 2.71 7.04 -0.97
CA VAL A 22 4.15 6.87 -0.74
C VAL A 22 4.94 8.15 -1.09
N PRO A 23 4.74 8.80 -2.26
CA PRO A 23 5.40 10.07 -2.55
C PRO A 23 5.06 11.19 -1.56
N ASP A 24 3.81 11.26 -1.09
CA ASP A 24 3.39 12.30 -0.15
C ASP A 24 3.99 12.08 1.25
N MET A 25 4.29 10.83 1.65
CA MET A 25 4.92 10.53 2.94
C MET A 25 6.28 11.19 3.12
N ALA A 26 7.01 11.47 2.04
CA ALA A 26 8.29 12.21 2.11
C ALA A 26 8.13 13.65 2.66
N ARG A 27 6.90 14.19 2.65
CA ARG A 27 6.57 15.52 3.20
C ARG A 27 6.24 15.49 4.69
N GLY A 28 6.34 14.32 5.32
CA GLY A 28 5.83 14.06 6.66
C GLY A 28 4.38 13.57 6.64
N PHE A 29 4.00 12.84 7.68
CA PHE A 29 2.67 12.24 7.82
C PHE A 29 2.35 11.93 9.28
N GLU A 30 1.10 11.57 9.53
CA GLU A 30 0.62 11.17 10.84
C GLU A 30 0.28 9.68 10.87
N ILE A 31 0.60 9.02 11.97
CA ILE A 31 0.13 7.66 12.27
C ILE A 31 -0.91 7.77 13.38
N HIS A 32 -2.15 7.43 13.05
CA HIS A 32 -3.26 7.43 13.99
C HIS A 32 -3.32 6.08 14.69
N THR A 33 -3.14 6.09 16.02
CA THR A 33 -3.17 4.89 16.87
C THR A 33 -4.24 5.03 17.94
N SER A 34 -4.57 3.93 18.62
CA SER A 34 -5.46 3.97 19.80
C SER A 34 -4.93 4.82 20.96
N TYR A 35 -3.62 5.11 20.97
CA TYR A 35 -2.96 5.94 21.98
C TYR A 35 -2.88 7.42 21.58
N GLY A 36 -3.31 7.77 20.37
CA GLY A 36 -3.24 9.13 19.83
C GLY A 36 -2.51 9.21 18.48
N VAL A 37 -2.16 10.43 18.10
CA VAL A 37 -1.53 10.75 16.81
C VAL A 37 -0.02 10.87 16.98
N LEU A 38 0.73 10.01 16.28
CA LEU A 38 2.18 10.13 16.16
C LEU A 38 2.50 10.93 14.90
N HIS A 39 3.10 12.11 15.08
CA HIS A 39 3.57 12.93 13.96
C HIS A 39 4.96 12.47 13.52
N ILE A 40 5.12 12.25 12.22
CA ILE A 40 6.39 11.97 11.57
C ILE A 40 6.70 13.15 10.66
N ASP A 41 7.64 13.99 11.08
CA ASP A 41 8.10 15.11 10.27
C ASP A 41 8.89 14.63 9.05
N ALA A 42 8.94 15.48 8.02
CA ALA A 42 9.78 15.23 6.86
C ALA A 42 11.24 14.99 7.24
N GLY A 43 11.87 13.98 6.64
CA GLY A 43 13.26 13.63 6.87
C GLY A 43 13.49 12.12 6.84
N ARG A 44 14.67 11.69 7.29
CA ARG A 44 15.15 10.30 7.14
C ARG A 44 14.18 9.23 7.66
N LEU A 45 13.47 9.52 8.75
CA LEU A 45 12.48 8.58 9.29
C LEU A 45 11.27 8.46 8.36
N ALA A 46 10.75 9.58 7.87
CA ALA A 46 9.63 9.58 6.93
C ALA A 46 9.99 8.85 5.63
N ASP A 47 11.17 9.12 5.08
CA ASP A 47 11.69 8.47 3.86
C ASP A 47 11.81 6.96 4.07
N HIS A 48 12.39 6.54 5.19
CA HIS A 48 12.56 5.12 5.49
C HIS A 48 11.23 4.39 5.63
N ILE A 49 10.24 5.00 6.29
CA ILE A 49 8.91 4.40 6.42
C ILE A 49 8.21 4.36 5.05
N ALA A 50 8.36 5.40 4.22
CA ALA A 50 7.82 5.42 2.86
C ALA A 50 8.39 4.27 2.01
N ASP A 51 9.71 4.01 2.11
CA ASP A 51 10.36 2.89 1.44
C ASP A 51 9.81 1.54 1.90
N LEU A 52 9.63 1.35 3.22
CA LEU A 52 9.05 0.11 3.77
C LEU A 52 7.62 -0.10 3.30
N VAL A 53 6.80 0.95 3.28
CA VAL A 53 5.42 0.89 2.77
C VAL A 53 5.41 0.56 1.27
N ALA A 54 6.29 1.18 0.48
CA ALA A 54 6.40 0.92 -0.95
C ALA A 54 6.80 -0.53 -1.25
N GLN A 55 7.78 -1.06 -0.52
CA GLN A 55 8.22 -2.45 -0.67
C GLN A 55 7.08 -3.42 -0.33
N SER A 56 6.43 -3.21 0.81
CA SER A 56 5.31 -4.06 1.26
C SER A 56 4.14 -4.04 0.27
N ALA A 57 3.74 -2.84 -0.19
CA ALA A 57 2.63 -2.70 -1.14
C ALA A 57 2.94 -3.34 -2.51
N ARG A 58 4.19 -3.27 -2.98
CA ARG A 58 4.62 -3.96 -4.22
C ARG A 58 4.54 -5.47 -4.08
N LEU A 59 5.01 -6.04 -2.97
CA LEU A 59 4.95 -7.48 -2.72
C LEU A 59 3.51 -7.98 -2.69
N GLU A 60 2.62 -7.25 -2.01
CA GLU A 60 1.21 -7.62 -1.96
C GLU A 60 0.54 -7.50 -3.33
N LEU A 61 0.87 -6.47 -4.12
CA LEU A 61 0.35 -6.34 -5.48
C LEU A 61 0.79 -7.51 -6.38
N MET A 62 2.04 -7.96 -6.29
CA MET A 62 2.53 -9.14 -7.01
C MET A 62 1.79 -10.42 -6.60
N ARG A 63 1.47 -10.55 -5.30
CA ARG A 63 0.69 -11.68 -4.78
C ARG A 63 -0.72 -11.69 -5.40
N LEU A 64 -1.39 -10.53 -5.47
CA LEU A 64 -2.73 -10.42 -6.03
C LEU A 64 -2.75 -10.65 -7.55
N ASP A 65 -1.74 -10.15 -8.29
CA ASP A 65 -1.61 -10.42 -9.74
C ASP A 65 -1.48 -11.93 -10.02
N THR A 66 -0.70 -12.63 -9.20
CA THR A 66 -0.55 -14.09 -9.30
C THR A 66 -1.89 -14.81 -9.06
N VAL A 67 -2.67 -14.37 -8.08
CA VAL A 67 -4.00 -14.94 -7.77
C VAL A 67 -4.99 -14.70 -8.91
N CYS A 68 -5.01 -13.51 -9.51
CA CYS A 68 -5.87 -13.21 -10.66
C CYS A 68 -5.52 -14.06 -11.89
N ARG A 69 -4.24 -14.26 -12.19
CA ARG A 69 -3.79 -15.06 -13.35
C ARG A 69 -4.07 -16.56 -13.21
N MET A 70 -4.10 -17.09 -11.98
CA MET A 70 -4.44 -18.50 -11.73
C MET A 70 -5.95 -18.79 -11.70
N GLY A 71 -6.79 -17.75 -11.81
CA GLY A 71 -8.25 -17.85 -11.78
C GLY A 71 -8.93 -17.98 -13.14
N GLU A 72 -8.19 -18.02 -14.26
CA GLU A 72 -8.76 -18.31 -15.59
C GLU A 72 -8.82 -19.83 -15.81
N PRO A 73 -10.00 -20.47 -15.78
CA PRO A 73 -10.12 -21.84 -16.25
C PRO A 73 -9.94 -21.84 -17.78
N SER A 74 -9.02 -22.69 -18.25
CA SER A 74 -8.88 -23.05 -19.68
C SER A 74 -10.12 -23.77 -20.20
#